data_AF-A0A1G2Z5B6-F1
#
_entry.id   AF-A0A1G2Z5B6-F1
#
_cell.length_a   1.000
_cell.length_b   1.000
_cell.length_c   1.000
_cell.angle_alpha   90.00
_cell.angle_beta   90.00
_cell.angle_gamma   90.00
#
_symmetry.space_group_name_H-M   'P 1'
#
loop_
_entity.id
_entity.type
_entity.pdbx_description
1 polymer ?
#
loop_
_entity_poly.entity_id
_entity_poly.type
_entity_poly.pdbx_seq_one_letter_code
_entity_poly.pdbx_strand_id
1 'polypeptide(L)'
;MWIVVGGRKDVFERVRPVFEPICESVHYMGETGRGASMKLVGNLIAACQIEALGGALVLASKAGLDPELVLDVIGRTDFQSPILKSVGAQVIQRDSTTHSAVSLEQLV
;
A
#
# COMPACT_ATOMS: atom_id res chain seq x y z
N MET A 1 8.72 0.74 -9.09
CA MET A 1 7.44 1.47 -9.34
C MET A 1 6.69 0.75 -10.45
N TRP A 2 5.39 0.49 -10.31
CA TRP A 2 4.61 -0.29 -11.29
C TRP A 2 3.49 0.54 -11.93
N ILE A 3 3.12 0.18 -13.16
CA ILE A 3 2.04 0.81 -13.92
C ILE A 3 1.01 -0.25 -14.32
N VAL A 4 -0.27 0.06 -14.16
CA VAL A 4 -1.40 -0.75 -14.68
C VAL A 4 -2.12 0.02 -15.77
N VAL A 5 -2.45 -0.65 -16.87
CA VAL A 5 -3.07 -0.01 -18.04
C VAL A 5 -4.34 -0.77 -18.45
N GLY A 6 -5.45 -0.06 -18.64
CA GLY A 6 -6.66 -0.59 -19.27
C GLY A 6 -6.98 0.19 -20.53
N GLY A 7 -7.25 -0.49 -21.63
CA GLY A 7 -7.53 0.10 -22.94
C GLY A 7 -7.42 -0.92 -24.08
N ARG A 8 -7.41 -0.43 -25.31
CA ARG A 8 -7.23 -1.31 -26.48
C ARG A 8 -5.83 -1.92 -26.49
N LYS A 9 -5.75 -3.23 -26.74
CA LYS A 9 -4.49 -3.98 -26.67
C LYS A 9 -3.45 -3.49 -27.69
N ASP A 10 -3.88 -3.18 -28.91
CA ASP A 10 -3.01 -2.63 -29.96
C ASP A 10 -2.35 -1.30 -29.56
N VAL A 11 -3.10 -0.44 -28.86
CA VAL A 11 -2.57 0.82 -28.33
C VAL A 11 -1.59 0.54 -27.21
N PHE A 12 -1.93 -0.35 -26.28
CA PHE A 12 -1.06 -0.74 -25.16
C PHE A 12 0.31 -1.22 -25.66
N GLU A 13 0.35 -2.16 -26.61
CA GLU A 13 1.61 -2.69 -27.16
C GLU A 13 2.45 -1.60 -27.82
N ARG A 14 1.81 -0.65 -28.52
CA ARG A 14 2.50 0.49 -29.14
C ARG A 14 3.11 1.46 -28.12
N VAL A 15 2.45 1.68 -26.98
CA VAL A 15 2.93 2.62 -25.94
C VAL A 15 3.78 1.96 -24.88
N ARG A 16 3.80 0.62 -24.80
CA ARG A 16 4.60 -0.15 -23.83
C ARG A 16 6.07 0.28 -23.78
N PRO A 17 6.78 0.52 -24.92
CA PRO A 17 8.18 0.98 -24.89
C PRO A 17 8.38 2.36 -24.25
N VAL A 18 7.33 3.18 -24.11
CA VAL A 18 7.38 4.48 -23.42
C VAL A 18 7.34 4.31 -21.90
N PHE A 19 6.65 3.27 -21.42
CA PHE A 19 6.54 3.00 -19.99
C PHE A 19 7.73 2.24 -19.42
N GLU A 20 8.32 1.34 -20.20
CA GLU A 20 9.44 0.48 -19.76
C GLU A 20 10.62 1.24 -19.13
N PRO A 21 11.04 2.44 -19.60
CA PRO A 21 12.15 3.17 -18.99
C PRO A 21 11.84 3.82 -17.63
N ILE A 22 10.56 4.04 -17.30
CA ILE A 22 10.15 4.81 -16.12
C ILE A 22 9.51 3.95 -15.02
N CYS A 23 9.35 2.66 -15.26
CA CYS A 23 8.77 1.74 -14.31
C CYS A 23 9.54 0.43 -14.26
N GLU A 24 9.37 -0.27 -13.15
CA GLU A 24 9.92 -1.59 -12.90
C GLU A 24 9.05 -2.68 -13.54
N SER A 25 7.74 -2.44 -13.66
CA SER A 25 6.82 -3.35 -14.33
C SER A 25 5.59 -2.63 -14.88
N VAL A 26 5.10 -3.12 -16.02
CA VAL A 26 3.85 -2.72 -16.65
C VAL A 26 2.93 -3.92 -16.77
N HIS A 27 1.66 -3.73 -16.39
CA HIS A 27 0.64 -4.78 -16.41
C HIS A 27 -0.58 -4.34 -17.21
N TYR A 28 -0.93 -5.12 -18.24
CA TYR A 28 -2.15 -4.90 -19.02
C TYR A 28 -3.36 -5.55 -18.33
N MET A 29 -4.40 -4.75 -18.07
CA MET A 29 -5.58 -5.14 -17.29
C MET A 29 -6.82 -5.43 -18.15
N GLY A 30 -6.72 -5.34 -19.48
CA GLY A 30 -7.84 -5.50 -20.40
C GLY A 30 -8.39 -4.17 -20.89
N GLU A 31 -9.70 -4.10 -21.11
CA GLU A 31 -10.37 -2.97 -21.73
C GLU A 31 -10.31 -1.67 -20.91
N THR A 32 -10.79 -0.57 -21.50
CA THR A 32 -10.87 0.75 -20.87
C THR A 32 -11.53 0.66 -19.49
N GLY A 33 -10.94 1.35 -18.51
CA GLY A 33 -11.40 1.36 -17.13
C GLY A 33 -10.86 0.22 -16.26
N ARG A 34 -10.39 -0.90 -16.82
CA ARG A 34 -9.83 -2.01 -16.01
C ARG A 34 -8.58 -1.63 -15.21
N GLY A 35 -7.72 -0.76 -15.77
CA GLY A 35 -6.58 -0.21 -15.04
C GLY A 35 -7.00 0.61 -13.81
N ALA A 36 -8.06 1.41 -13.92
CA ALA A 36 -8.61 2.16 -12.80
C ALA A 36 -9.21 1.23 -11.74
N SER A 37 -9.96 0.19 -12.16
CA SER A 37 -10.47 -0.84 -11.24
C SER A 37 -9.34 -1.55 -10.49
N MET A 38 -8.24 -1.90 -11.16
CA MET A 38 -7.07 -2.51 -10.51
C MET A 38 -6.42 -1.55 -9.50
N LYS A 39 -6.37 -0.25 -9.81
CA LYS A 39 -5.88 0.74 -8.86
C LYS A 39 -6.75 0.81 -7.61
N LEU A 40 -8.07 0.74 -7.76
CA LEU A 40 -8.99 0.69 -6.61
C LEU A 40 -8.81 -0.58 -5.78
N VAL A 41 -8.59 -1.74 -6.41
CA VAL A 41 -8.26 -2.99 -5.70
C VAL A 41 -7.02 -2.80 -4.83
N GLY A 42 -5.95 -2.25 -5.39
CA GLY A 42 -4.72 -1.98 -4.63
C GLY A 42 -4.92 -0.99 -3.48
N ASN A 43 -5.70 0.07 -3.70
CA ASN A 43 -6.01 1.05 -2.65
C ASN A 43 -6.85 0.44 -1.52
N LEU A 44 -7.79 -0.45 -1.83
CA LEU A 44 -8.59 -1.14 -0.82
C LEU A 44 -7.72 -2.05 0.06
N ILE A 45 -6.84 -2.85 -0.56
CA ILE A 45 -5.90 -3.71 0.18
C ILE A 45 -5.02 -2.87 1.10
N ALA A 46 -4.48 -1.76 0.61
CA ALA A 46 -3.68 -0.84 1.40
C ALA A 46 -4.45 -0.29 2.61
N ALA A 47 -5.69 0.16 2.41
CA ALA A 47 -6.54 0.69 3.47
C ALA A 47 -6.83 -0.36 4.56
N CYS A 48 -7.18 -1.59 4.16
CA CYS A 48 -7.41 -2.68 5.10
C CYS A 48 -6.14 -3.04 5.91
N GLN A 49 -4.96 -3.01 5.28
CA GLN A 49 -3.71 -3.25 6.01
C GLN A 49 -3.43 -2.16 7.05
N ILE A 50 -3.67 -0.90 6.71
CA ILE A 50 -3.48 0.23 7.64
C ILE A 50 -4.45 0.13 8.81
N GLU A 51 -5.72 -0.17 8.55
CA GLU A 51 -6.74 -0.33 9.59
C GLU A 51 -6.42 -1.52 10.52
N ALA A 52 -6.03 -2.67 9.96
CA ALA A 52 -5.58 -3.81 10.73
C ALA A 52 -4.36 -3.50 11.61
N LEU A 53 -3.41 -2.68 11.12
CA LEU A 53 -2.24 -2.25 11.90
C LEU A 53 -2.65 -1.40 13.10
N GLY A 54 -3.55 -0.44 12.90
CA GLY A 54 -4.07 0.39 13.99
C GLY A 54 -4.70 -0.46 15.09
N GLY A 55 -5.59 -1.39 14.71
CA GLY A 55 -6.20 -2.34 15.65
C GLY A 55 -5.18 -3.23 16.37
N ALA A 56 -4.17 -3.74 15.63
CA ALA A 56 -3.12 -4.58 16.20
C ALA A 56 -2.25 -3.83 17.22
N LEU A 57 -1.91 -2.56 16.97
CA LEU A 57 -1.12 -1.75 17.89
C LEU A 57 -1.91 -1.36 19.15
N VAL A 58 -3.21 -1.06 19.01
CA VAL A 58 -4.09 -0.84 20.17
C VAL A 58 -4.21 -2.11 21.03
N LEU A 59 -4.36 -3.28 20.39
CA LEU A 59 -4.38 -4.56 21.08
C LEU A 59 -3.05 -4.84 21.79
N ALA A 60 -1.93 -4.63 21.12
CA ALA A 60 -0.59 -4.79 21.67
C ALA A 60 -0.38 -3.91 22.91
N SER A 61 -0.76 -2.63 22.83
CA SER A 61 -0.68 -1.69 23.96
C SER A 61 -1.52 -2.17 25.16
N LYS A 62 -2.76 -2.61 24.92
CA LYS A 62 -3.63 -3.16 25.99
C LYS A 62 -3.09 -4.48 26.58
N ALA A 63 -2.35 -5.25 25.80
CA ALA A 63 -1.68 -6.47 26.25
C ALA A 63 -0.33 -6.20 26.95
N GLY A 64 0.12 -4.94 27.02
CA GLY A 64 1.40 -4.57 27.63
C GLY A 64 2.63 -4.88 26.76
N LEU A 65 2.43 -5.06 25.45
CA LEU A 65 3.52 -5.26 24.50
C LEU A 65 4.11 -3.94 24.04
N ASP A 66 5.44 -3.90 23.88
CA ASP A 66 6.15 -2.77 23.29
C ASP A 66 5.82 -2.65 21.78
N PRO A 67 5.21 -1.54 21.33
CA PRO A 67 4.88 -1.32 19.92
C PRO A 67 6.09 -1.41 18.97
N GLU A 68 7.29 -1.03 19.42
CA GLU A 68 8.49 -1.09 18.57
C GLU A 68 8.90 -2.55 18.32
N LEU A 69 8.87 -3.39 19.36
CA LEU A 69 9.14 -4.82 19.22
C LEU A 69 8.07 -5.52 18.37
N VAL A 70 6.80 -5.13 18.51
CA VAL A 70 5.71 -5.67 17.68
C VAL A 70 5.96 -5.35 16.20
N LEU A 71 6.33 -4.12 15.87
CA LEU A 71 6.62 -3.72 14.49
C LEU A 71 7.88 -4.40 13.93
N ASP A 72 8.90 -4.65 14.76
CA ASP A 72 10.06 -5.44 14.35
C ASP A 72 9.68 -6.89 14.01
N VAL A 73 8.85 -7.53 14.83
CA VAL A 73 8.34 -8.89 14.58
C VAL A 73 7.50 -8.92 13.30
N ILE A 74 6.56 -7.99 13.11
CA ILE A 74 5.75 -7.89 11.89
C ILE A 74 6.65 -7.75 10.66
N GLY A 75 7.72 -6.95 10.75
CA GLY A 75 8.65 -6.71 9.64
C GLY A 75 9.53 -7.92 9.24
N ARG A 76 9.63 -8.96 10.08
CA ARG A 76 10.51 -10.13 9.87
C ARG A 76 9.76 -11.44 9.67
N THR A 77 8.45 -11.46 9.87
CA THR A 77 7.60 -12.66 9.83
C THR A 77 6.67 -12.63 8.63
N ASP A 78 5.78 -13.62 8.52
CA ASP A 78 4.80 -13.73 7.43
C ASP A 78 3.77 -12.58 7.40
N PHE A 79 3.71 -11.77 8.47
CA PHE A 79 2.90 -10.55 8.52
C PHE A 79 3.53 -9.37 7.77
N GLN A 80 4.73 -9.52 7.23
CA GLN A 80 5.45 -8.42 6.60
C GLN A 80 4.71 -7.85 5.39
N SER A 81 4.68 -6.52 5.32
CA SER A 81 4.17 -5.78 4.17
C SER A 81 4.92 -4.46 4.06
N PRO A 82 5.33 -4.03 2.84
CA PRO A 82 5.94 -2.72 2.64
C PRO A 82 5.07 -1.56 3.17
N ILE A 83 3.75 -1.71 3.08
CA ILE A 83 2.78 -0.73 3.60
C ILE A 83 2.83 -0.68 5.12
N LEU A 84 2.77 -1.85 5.77
CA LEU A 84 2.83 -1.94 7.24
C LEU A 84 4.14 -1.40 7.79
N LYS A 85 5.26 -1.68 7.12
CA LYS A 85 6.58 -1.16 7.49
C LYS A 85 6.63 0.38 7.39
N SER A 86 6.15 0.95 6.30
CA SER A 86 6.14 2.41 6.10
C SER A 86 5.23 3.10 7.11
N VAL A 87 4.01 2.58 7.28
CA VAL A 87 2.99 3.20 8.14
C VAL A 87 3.35 3.01 9.62
N GLY A 88 3.83 1.83 10.01
CA GLY A 88 4.28 1.56 11.37
C GLY A 88 5.41 2.50 11.81
N ALA A 89 6.36 2.80 10.92
CA ALA A 89 7.41 3.78 11.20
C ALA A 89 6.85 5.19 11.45
N GLN A 90 5.86 5.63 10.65
CA GLN A 90 5.19 6.92 10.83
C GLN A 90 4.41 6.97 12.17
N VAL A 91 3.73 5.88 12.52
CA VAL A 91 2.98 5.77 13.78
C VAL A 91 3.90 5.89 14.99
N ILE A 92 5.07 5.23 15.00
CA ILE A 92 6.07 5.38 16.09
C ILE A 92 6.56 6.82 16.18
N GLN A 93 6.87 7.44 15.03
CA GLN A 93 7.41 8.80 14.97
C GLN A 93 6.37 9.88 15.27
N ARG A 94 5.09 9.51 15.45
CA ARG A 94 3.94 10.42 15.54
C ARG A 94 3.88 11.40 14.36
N ASP A 95 4.30 10.94 13.19
CA ASP A 95 4.27 11.73 11.97
C ASP A 95 2.92 11.53 11.28
N SER A 96 2.04 12.54 11.36
CA SER A 96 0.75 12.55 10.67
C SER A 96 0.80 13.22 9.29
N THR A 97 2.00 13.49 8.76
CA THR A 97 2.17 14.12 7.45
C THR A 97 1.48 13.28 6.37
N THR A 98 0.49 13.90 5.73
CA THR A 98 -0.39 13.22 4.77
C THR A 98 0.33 13.05 3.43
N HIS A 99 0.82 11.85 3.14
CA HIS A 99 1.46 11.51 1.84
C HIS A 99 0.49 10.88 0.83
N SER A 100 -0.76 10.63 1.23
CA SER A 100 -1.88 10.17 0.41
C SER A 100 -3.19 10.74 0.97
N ALA A 101 -4.27 10.86 0.20
CA ALA A 101 -5.47 11.64 0.58
C ALA A 101 -6.21 11.20 1.87
N VAL A 102 -5.80 10.11 2.52
CA VAL A 102 -6.35 9.65 3.81
C VAL A 102 -5.44 10.13 4.93
N SER A 103 -5.97 10.94 5.84
CA SER A 103 -5.28 11.36 7.07
C SER A 103 -5.26 10.20 8.07
N LEU A 104 -4.08 9.88 8.60
CA LEU A 104 -3.90 8.82 9.62
C LEU A 104 -4.51 9.21 10.98
N GLU A 105 -4.84 10.48 11.20
CA GLU A 105 -5.49 10.97 12.42
C GLU A 105 -6.92 10.44 12.60
N GLN A 106 -7.54 9.92 11.53
CA GLN A 106 -8.88 9.35 11.59
C GLN A 106 -8.93 7.89 12.07
N LEU A 107 -7.76 7.28 12.34
CA LEU A 107 -7.62 5.86 12.68
C LEU A 107 -7.13 5.60 14.12
N VAL A 108 -6.96 6.65 14.92
CA VAL A 108 -6.54 6.58 16.34
C VAL A 108 -7.59 7.22 17.25
#